data_AF-A0A183PQ23-F1
#
_entry.id   AF-A0A183PQ23-F1
#
_cell.length_a   1.000
_cell.length_b   1.000
_cell.length_c   1.000
_cell.angle_alpha   90.00
_cell.angle_beta   90.00
_cell.angle_gamma   90.00
#
_symmetry.space_group_name_H-M   'P 1'
#
loop_
_entity.id
_entity.type
_entity.pdbx_description
1 polymer ?
#
loop_
_entity_poly.entity_id
_entity_poly.type
_entity_poly.pdbx_seq_one_letter_code
_entity_poly.pdbx_strand_id
1 'polypeptide(L)'
;MFKCGPGKAVGLLGLITGEPNIYGVQATTKTIVAVLSRETFYSVVRQYPKALFSVTHIISSHLSPLFHQLDFAIEWLSVKSGKALYK
;
A
#
# COMPACT_ATOMS: atom_id res chain seq x y z
N MET A 1 -0.12 -15.58 -9.22
CA MET A 1 -1.44 -14.93 -9.00
C MET A 1 -1.67 -14.83 -7.50
N PHE A 2 -1.88 -13.62 -6.98
CA PHE A 2 -2.10 -13.37 -5.54
C PHE A 2 -3.48 -13.90 -5.11
N LYS A 3 -3.56 -14.59 -3.95
CA LYS A 3 -4.82 -15.09 -3.38
C LYS A 3 -5.02 -14.53 -1.97
N CYS A 4 -6.16 -13.88 -1.77
CA CYS A 4 -6.59 -13.38 -0.45
C CYS A 4 -7.49 -14.41 0.22
N GLY A 5 -7.07 -14.90 1.40
CA GLY A 5 -7.84 -15.84 2.22
C GLY A 5 -8.61 -15.15 3.35
N PRO A 6 -9.35 -15.91 4.17
CA PRO A 6 -10.02 -15.38 5.36
C PRO A 6 -9.06 -14.63 6.29
N GLY A 7 -9.50 -13.50 6.83
CA GLY A 7 -8.71 -12.65 7.73
C GLY A 7 -7.66 -11.76 7.04
N LYS A 8 -7.52 -11.83 5.71
CA LYS A 8 -6.64 -10.95 4.94
C LYS A 8 -7.44 -9.81 4.29
N ALA A 9 -6.74 -8.73 3.95
CA ALA A 9 -7.31 -7.54 3.32
C ALA A 9 -6.61 -7.23 1.98
N VAL A 10 -7.31 -6.52 1.10
CA VAL A 10 -6.83 -6.08 -0.23
C VAL A 10 -7.13 -4.59 -0.43
N GLY A 11 -6.46 -3.95 -1.39
CA GLY A 11 -6.68 -2.54 -1.71
C GLY A 11 -6.04 -1.53 -0.74
N LEU A 12 -5.25 -2.03 0.22
CA LEU A 12 -4.61 -1.22 1.26
C LEU A 12 -3.60 -0.21 0.70
N LEU A 13 -2.93 -0.52 -0.41
CA LEU A 13 -1.96 0.40 -1.00
C LEU A 13 -2.67 1.65 -1.53
N GLY A 14 -3.70 1.50 -2.36
CA GLY A 14 -4.51 2.63 -2.81
C GLY A 14 -5.24 3.37 -1.68
N LEU A 15 -5.53 2.69 -0.56
CA LEU A 15 -6.06 3.34 0.64
C LEU A 15 -5.05 4.37 1.20
N ILE A 16 -3.77 4.01 1.34
CA ILE A 16 -2.75 4.87 1.96
C ILE A 16 -2.11 5.88 0.99
N THR A 17 -1.97 5.54 -0.29
CA THR A 17 -1.30 6.40 -1.27
C THR A 17 -2.23 7.44 -1.89
N GLY A 18 -3.55 7.22 -1.83
CA GLY A 18 -4.52 8.05 -2.55
C GLY A 18 -4.74 7.61 -4.00
N GLU A 19 -3.81 6.86 -4.58
CA GLU A 19 -3.83 6.38 -5.96
C GLU A 19 -4.83 5.23 -6.17
N PRO A 20 -5.42 5.09 -7.38
CA PRO A 20 -6.25 3.95 -7.71
C PRO A 20 -5.44 2.65 -7.70
N ASN A 21 -6.05 1.56 -7.26
CA ASN A 21 -5.41 0.24 -7.34
C ASN A 21 -5.30 -0.20 -8.81
N ILE A 22 -4.09 -0.57 -9.23
CA ILE A 22 -3.78 -1.02 -10.61
C ILE A 22 -4.24 -2.45 -10.94
N TYR A 23 -5.06 -3.04 -10.08
CA TYR A 23 -5.51 -4.43 -10.19
C TYR A 23 -6.98 -4.59 -9.80
N GLY A 24 -7.65 -5.52 -10.47
CA GLY A 24 -8.99 -5.97 -10.10
C GLY A 24 -8.96 -7.09 -9.06
N VAL A 25 -10.05 -7.22 -8.30
CA VAL A 25 -10.25 -8.31 -7.34
C VAL A 25 -11.48 -9.10 -7.78
N GLN A 26 -11.34 -10.42 -7.87
CA GLN A 26 -12.44 -11.33 -8.23
C GLN A 26 -12.60 -12.41 -7.16
N ALA A 27 -13.84 -12.67 -6.75
CA ALA A 27 -14.15 -13.76 -5.84
C ALA A 27 -14.02 -15.10 -6.57
N THR A 28 -13.13 -15.98 -6.08
CA THR A 28 -12.95 -17.34 -6.63
C THR A 28 -14.02 -18.31 -6.13
N THR A 29 -14.62 -18.03 -4.98
CA THR A 29 -15.66 -18.83 -4.33
C THR A 29 -16.71 -17.90 -3.73
N LYS A 30 -17.83 -18.45 -3.23
CA LYS A 30 -18.82 -17.68 -2.48
C LYS A 30 -18.16 -17.15 -1.21
N THR A 31 -17.94 -15.84 -1.14
CA THR A 31 -17.25 -15.17 -0.04
C THR A 31 -18.11 -14.04 0.53
N ILE A 32 -17.89 -13.74 1.81
CA ILE A 32 -18.44 -12.56 2.48
C ILE A 32 -17.25 -11.65 2.75
N VAL A 33 -17.38 -10.38 2.38
CA VAL A 33 -16.32 -9.37 2.54
C VAL A 33 -16.87 -8.19 3.32
N ALA A 34 -16.04 -7.63 4.21
CA ALA A 34 -16.29 -6.33 4.79
C ALA A 34 -15.68 -5.26 3.89
N VAL A 35 -16.42 -4.17 3.66
CA VAL A 35 -15.94 -3.04 2.85
C VAL A 35 -15.78 -1.84 3.77
N LEU A 36 -14.62 -1.20 3.68
CA LEU A 36 -14.30 0.02 4.40
C LEU A 36 -13.92 1.10 3.39
N SER A 37 -14.62 2.24 3.43
CA SER A 37 -14.28 3.38 2.59
C SER A 37 -13.05 4.12 3.11
N ARG A 38 -12.41 4.89 2.23
CA ARG A 38 -11.27 5.72 2.59
C ARG A 38 -11.65 6.76 3.64
N GLU A 39 -12.81 7.37 3.48
CA GLU A 39 -13.32 8.42 4.35
C GLU A 39 -13.52 7.89 5.77
N THR A 40 -14.15 6.72 5.91
CA THR A 40 -14.37 6.08 7.21
C THR A 40 -13.05 5.67 7.85
N PHE A 41 -12.12 5.09 7.08
CA PHE A 41 -10.79 4.74 7.59
C PHE A 41 -10.05 5.96 8.14
N TYR A 42 -9.96 7.05 7.37
CA TYR A 42 -9.27 8.25 7.81
C TYR A 42 -9.99 8.99 8.94
N SER A 43 -11.32 8.87 9.05
CA SER A 43 -12.06 9.34 10.23
C SER A 43 -11.58 8.62 11.50
N VAL A 44 -11.38 7.29 11.42
CA VAL A 44 -10.83 6.50 12.53
C VAL A 44 -9.38 6.89 12.81
N VAL A 45 -8.55 7.05 11.78
CA VAL A 45 -7.14 7.47 11.94
C VAL A 45 -7.04 8.85 12.61
N ARG A 46 -7.95 9.78 12.32
CA ARG A 46 -7.98 11.11 12.99
C ARG A 46 -8.22 11.00 14.49
N GLN A 47 -9.05 10.05 14.94
CA GLN A 47 -9.33 9.82 16.36
C GLN A 47 -8.27 8.93 17.02
N TYR A 48 -7.74 7.97 16.28
CA TYR A 48 -6.74 7.01 16.72
C TYR A 48 -5.64 6.85 15.67
N PRO A 49 -4.62 7.73 15.68
CA PRO A 49 -3.55 7.73 14.67
C PRO A 49 -2.82 6.40 14.53
N LYS A 50 -2.78 5.61 15.61
CA LYS A 50 -2.14 4.29 15.61
C LYS A 50 -2.81 3.28 14.68
N ALA A 51 -4.08 3.49 14.29
CA ALA A 51 -4.76 2.63 13.31
C ALA A 51 -4.03 2.58 11.96
N LEU A 52 -3.31 3.67 11.60
CA LEU A 52 -2.53 3.71 10.37
C LEU A 52 -1.41 2.65 10.37
N PHE A 53 -0.76 2.42 11.52
CA PHE A 53 0.32 1.45 11.63
C PHE A 53 -0.13 0.02 11.34
N SER A 54 -1.39 -0.32 11.66
CA SER A 54 -1.93 -1.64 11.35
C SER A 54 -1.96 -1.87 9.83
N VAL A 55 -2.35 -0.86 9.04
CA VAL A 55 -2.36 -0.95 7.58
C VAL A 55 -0.95 -1.00 7.01
N THR A 56 -0.05 -0.15 7.49
CA THR A 56 1.34 -0.15 7.02
C THR A 56 2.02 -1.48 7.32
N HIS A 57 1.79 -2.06 8.49
CA HIS A 57 2.37 -3.35 8.85
C HIS A 57 1.88 -4.49 7.94
N ILE A 58 0.58 -4.53 7.63
CA ILE A 58 0.03 -5.51 6.69
C ILE A 58 0.69 -5.35 5.32
N ILE A 59 0.81 -4.11 4.82
CA ILE A 59 1.46 -3.85 3.52
C ILE A 59 2.92 -4.32 3.55
N SER A 60 3.70 -3.93 4.57
CA SER A 60 5.10 -4.34 4.71
C SER A 60 5.27 -5.85 4.75
N SER A 61 4.36 -6.59 5.40
CA SER A 61 4.39 -8.06 5.42
C SER A 61 4.15 -8.72 4.05
N HIS A 62 3.55 -7.99 3.11
CA HIS A 62 3.27 -8.46 1.76
C HIS A 62 4.30 -7.99 0.73
N LEU A 63 5.17 -7.05 1.07
CA LEU A 63 6.27 -6.64 0.21
C LEU A 63 7.39 -7.69 0.28
N SER A 64 7.91 -8.06 -0.89
CA SER A 64 9.09 -8.91 -0.97
C SER A 64 10.29 -8.18 -0.34
N PRO A 65 11.23 -8.87 0.31
CA PRO A 65 12.51 -8.29 0.71
C PRO A 65 13.25 -7.56 -0.42
N LEU A 66 13.02 -7.98 -1.68
CA LEU A 66 13.53 -7.30 -2.88
C LEU A 66 13.03 -5.85 -3.01
N PHE A 67 11.81 -5.54 -2.58
CA PHE A 67 11.30 -4.16 -2.60
C PHE A 67 12.08 -3.25 -1.64
N HIS A 68 12.48 -3.77 -0.48
CA HIS A 68 13.33 -3.02 0.45
C HIS A 68 14.74 -2.78 -0.11
N GLN A 69 15.29 -3.78 -0.82
CA GLN A 69 16.57 -3.63 -1.51
C GLN A 69 16.50 -2.63 -2.67
N LEU A 70 15.40 -2.63 -3.42
CA LEU A 70 15.15 -1.65 -4.49
C LEU A 70 14.97 -0.24 -3.92
N ASP A 71 14.17 -0.07 -2.87
CA ASP A 71 13.99 1.23 -2.20
C ASP A 71 15.33 1.79 -1.70
N PHE A 72 16.18 0.94 -1.13
CA PHE A 72 17.55 1.30 -0.76
C PHE A 72 18.43 1.65 -1.99
N ALA A 73 18.36 0.84 -3.05
CA ALA A 73 19.18 1.02 -4.25
C ALA A 73 18.76 2.23 -5.11
N ILE A 74 17.52 2.70 -4.98
CA ILE A 74 16.98 3.84 -5.74
C ILE A 74 17.46 5.19 -5.18
N GLU A 75 18.20 5.20 -4.06
CA GLU A 75 18.83 6.36 -3.40
C GLU A 75 18.44 7.71 -4.04
N TRP A 76 17.33 8.30 -3.57
CA TRP A 76 16.71 9.47 -4.20
C TRP A 76 17.69 10.65 -4.30
N LEU A 77 18.37 10.78 -5.44
CA LEU A 77 19.33 11.84 -5.69
C LEU A 77 18.59 13.15 -6.02
N SER A 78 18.48 14.03 -5.04
CA SER A 78 17.98 15.39 -5.25
C SER A 78 19.06 16.26 -5.91
N VAL A 79 18.96 16.44 -7.23
CA VAL A 79 19.91 17.26 -8.00
C VAL A 79 19.37 18.69 -8.15
N LYS A 80 20.19 19.70 -7.83
CA LYS A 80 19.84 21.12 -8.06
C LYS A 80 19.70 21.39 -9.57
N SER A 81 18.75 22.24 -9.93
CA SER A 81 18.51 22.69 -11.32
C SER A 81 19.82 23.14 -12.00
N GLY A 82 20.07 22.66 -13.22
CA GLY A 82 21.24 23.01 -14.04
C GLY A 82 22.42 22.03 -14.02
N LYS A 83 22.39 20.98 -13.20
CA LYS A 83 23.38 19.88 -13.28
C LYS A 83 22.92 18.80 -14.26
N ALA A 84 23.81 18.39 -15.16
CA ALA A 84 23.58 17.26 -16.05
C ALA A 84 23.44 15.97 -15.22
N LEU A 85 22.33 15.25 -15.42
CA LEU A 85 22.03 13.98 -14.74
C LEU A 85 22.80 12.79 -15.33
N TYR A 86 23.24 12.91 -16.58
CA TYR A 86 23.97 11.90 -17.32
C TYR A 86 24.84 12.58 -18.38
N LYS A 87 25.97 11.99 -18.74
CA LYS A 87 26.85 12.48 -19.82
C LYS A 87 27.00 11.41 -20.88
#